data_AF-A0A7C7VY47-F1
#
_entry.id   AF-A0A7C7VY47-F1
#
_cell.length_a   1.000
_cell.length_b   1.000
_cell.length_c   1.000
_cell.angle_alpha   90.00
_cell.angle_beta   90.00
_cell.angle_gamma   90.00
#
_symmetry.space_group_name_H-M   'P 1'
#
loop_
_entity.id
_entity.type
_entity.pdbx_description
1 polymer ?
#
loop_
_entity_poly.entity_id
_entity_poly.type
_entity_poly.pdbx_seq_one_letter_code
_entity_poly.pdbx_strand_id
1 'polypeptide(L)'
;MAGLIFCNRVLGFVNAPALMQRVVKQVQNVTVDIAQYRRKRDFLYKELTRIGYEVVKPQGAFYFFPKSPIQDEVEFARRLAENKVLVVPGRGFGL
;
A
#
# COMPACT_ATOMS: atom_id res chain seq x y z
N MET A 1 -15.83 -21.83 18.25
CA MET A 1 -16.20 -22.11 16.84
C MET A 1 -17.60 -21.60 16.49
N ALA A 2 -18.63 -21.83 17.32
CA ALA A 2 -20.01 -21.38 17.05
C ALA A 2 -20.13 -19.85 16.79
N GLY A 3 -19.44 -19.01 17.57
CA GLY A 3 -19.45 -17.55 17.36
C GLY A 3 -18.93 -17.11 15.99
N LEU A 4 -17.84 -17.71 15.50
CA LEU A 4 -17.29 -17.43 14.17
C LEU A 4 -18.26 -17.84 13.04
N ILE A 5 -18.93 -18.98 13.19
CA ILE A 5 -19.93 -19.46 12.23
C ILE A 5 -21.13 -18.51 12.18
N PHE A 6 -21.61 -18.08 13.35
CA PHE A 6 -22.70 -17.11 13.45
C PHE A 6 -22.32 -15.77 12.80
N CYS A 7 -21.16 -15.20 13.13
CA CYS A 7 -20.69 -13.94 12.55
C CYS A 7 -20.54 -14.01 11.02
N ASN A 8 -19.96 -15.09 10.48
CA ASN A 8 -19.84 -15.26 9.03
C ASN A 8 -21.20 -15.23 8.34
N ARG A 9 -22.18 -15.96 8.87
CA ARG A 9 -23.53 -15.98 8.28
C ARG A 9 -24.27 -14.66 8.41
N VAL A 10 -24.14 -13.98 9.55
CA VAL A 10 -24.73 -12.64 9.75
C VAL A 10 -24.14 -11.63 8.75
N LEU A 11 -22.86 -11.74 8.42
CA LEU A 11 -22.20 -10.92 7.40
C LEU A 11 -22.42 -11.41 5.96
N GLY A 12 -23.22 -12.47 5.75
CA GLY A 12 -23.52 -13.03 4.43
C GLY A 12 -22.43 -13.93 3.83
N PHE A 13 -21.37 -14.22 4.59
CA PHE A 13 -20.31 -15.12 4.17
C PHE A 13 -20.65 -16.58 4.51
N VAL A 14 -20.48 -17.47 3.54
CA VAL A 14 -20.59 -18.93 3.75
C VAL A 14 -19.20 -19.54 3.93
N ASN A 15 -18.32 -19.32 2.96
CA ASN A 15 -16.92 -19.74 2.99
C ASN A 15 -16.09 -18.95 1.97
N ALA A 16 -14.75 -18.96 2.11
CA ALA A 16 -13.86 -18.46 1.07
C ALA A 16 -13.95 -19.32 -0.21
N PRO A 17 -13.59 -18.81 -1.40
CA PRO A 17 -13.67 -19.58 -2.65
C PRO A 17 -12.98 -20.95 -2.54
N ALA A 18 -13.73 -22.03 -2.80
CA ALA A 18 -13.28 -23.40 -2.55
C ALA A 18 -12.00 -23.78 -3.30
N LEU A 19 -11.83 -23.27 -4.53
CA LEU A 19 -10.60 -23.44 -5.31
C LEU A 19 -9.40 -22.84 -4.58
N MET A 20 -9.51 -21.60 -4.09
CA MET A 20 -8.41 -20.91 -3.42
C MET A 20 -8.03 -21.57 -2.10
N GLN A 21 -9.00 -22.13 -1.36
CA GLN A 21 -8.71 -22.94 -0.17
C GLN A 21 -7.86 -24.18 -0.48
N ARG A 22 -7.99 -24.78 -1.68
CA ARG A 22 -7.17 -25.92 -2.11
C ARG A 22 -5.80 -25.47 -2.61
N VAL A 23 -5.75 -24.38 -3.39
CA VAL A 23 -4.51 -23.80 -3.92
C VAL A 23 -3.59 -23.35 -2.80
N VAL A 24 -4.11 -22.61 -1.81
CA VAL A 24 -3.27 -21.99 -0.76
C VAL A 24 -2.44 -23.03 -0.01
N LYS A 25 -2.96 -24.27 0.18
CA LYS A 25 -2.24 -25.38 0.82
C LYS A 25 -0.94 -25.74 0.11
N GLN A 26 -0.89 -25.57 -1.21
CA GLN A 26 0.28 -25.92 -2.04
C GLN A 26 1.30 -24.79 -2.15
N VAL A 27 0.95 -23.56 -1.71
CA VAL A 27 1.77 -22.35 -1.94
C VAL A 27 2.12 -21.59 -0.65
N GLN A 28 2.11 -22.27 0.50
CA GLN A 28 2.34 -21.64 1.82
C GLN A 28 3.68 -20.89 1.92
N ASN A 29 4.71 -21.35 1.20
CA ASN A 29 6.05 -20.76 1.21
C ASN A 29 6.40 -20.05 -0.11
N VAL A 30 5.42 -19.85 -0.98
CA VAL A 30 5.63 -19.15 -2.26
C VAL A 30 5.43 -17.67 -2.03
N THR A 31 6.42 -16.88 -2.44
CA THR A 31 6.38 -15.42 -2.41
C THR A 31 6.88 -14.86 -3.73
N VAL A 32 6.52 -13.61 -3.99
CA VAL A 32 7.06 -12.84 -5.10
C VAL A 32 8.53 -12.46 -4.82
N ASP A 33 9.27 -12.04 -5.84
CA ASP A 33 10.62 -11.50 -5.66
C ASP A 33 10.58 -10.14 -4.92
N ILE A 34 10.76 -10.18 -3.59
CA ILE A 34 10.79 -9.00 -2.71
C ILE A 34 11.95 -8.05 -3.07
N ALA A 35 13.03 -8.55 -3.68
CA ALA A 35 14.18 -7.72 -4.04
C ALA A 35 13.81 -6.64 -5.08
N GLN A 36 12.80 -6.89 -5.93
CA GLN A 36 12.28 -5.86 -6.86
C GLN A 36 11.68 -4.66 -6.12
N TYR A 37 10.86 -4.91 -5.09
CA TYR A 37 10.29 -3.84 -4.27
C TYR A 37 11.37 -3.10 -3.49
N ARG A 38 12.36 -3.82 -2.95
CA ARG A 38 13.52 -3.21 -2.27
C ARG A 38 14.30 -2.25 -3.19
N ARG A 39 14.60 -2.68 -4.42
CA ARG A 39 15.30 -1.83 -5.41
C ARG A 39 14.50 -0.56 -5.73
N LYS A 40 13.19 -0.68 -5.95
CA LYS A 40 12.29 0.47 -6.19
C LYS A 40 12.25 1.42 -4.99
N ARG A 41 12.17 0.89 -3.77
CA ARG A 41 12.21 1.67 -2.53
C ARG A 41 13.52 2.44 -2.40
N ASP A 42 14.65 1.78 -2.59
CA ASP A 42 15.95 2.41 -2.42
C ASP A 42 16.19 3.51 -3.48
N PHE A 43 15.74 3.28 -4.72
CA PHE A 43 15.72 4.30 -5.77
C PHE A 43 14.84 5.51 -5.41
N LEU A 44 13.56 5.29 -5.09
CA LEU A 44 12.64 6.38 -4.78
C LEU A 44 13.07 7.17 -3.54
N TYR A 45 13.55 6.50 -2.50
CA TYR A 45 14.06 7.18 -1.31
C TYR A 45 15.25 8.08 -1.65
N LYS A 46 16.22 7.56 -2.42
CA LYS A 46 17.37 8.34 -2.87
C LYS A 46 16.94 9.56 -3.69
N GLU A 47 16.05 9.39 -4.66
CA GLU A 47 15.66 10.49 -5.54
C GLU A 47 14.78 11.52 -4.83
N LEU A 48 13.83 11.10 -3.99
CA LEU A 48 12.98 12.01 -3.20
C LEU A 48 13.81 12.85 -2.22
N THR A 49 14.77 12.23 -1.53
CA THR A 49 15.67 12.96 -0.62
C THR A 49 16.62 13.88 -1.38
N ARG A 50 17.15 13.44 -2.53
CA ARG A 50 18.01 14.27 -3.40
C ARG A 50 17.32 15.53 -3.90
N ILE A 51 16.02 15.47 -4.22
CA ILE A 51 15.25 16.64 -4.67
C ILE A 51 14.64 17.47 -3.52
N GLY A 52 14.89 17.08 -2.25
CA GLY A 52 14.57 17.90 -1.08
C GLY A 52 13.29 17.54 -0.32
N TYR A 53 12.66 16.38 -0.59
CA TYR A 53 11.51 15.95 0.23
C TYR A 53 11.94 15.49 1.62
N GLU A 54 11.14 15.89 2.62
CA GLU A 54 11.16 15.29 3.96
C GLU A 54 10.39 13.96 3.91
N VAL A 55 11.10 12.84 4.06
CA VAL A 55 10.50 11.51 3.96
C VAL A 55 11.25 10.48 4.80
N VAL A 56 10.51 9.65 5.52
CA VAL A 56 11.06 8.52 6.30
C VAL A 56 11.28 7.33 5.36
N LYS A 57 12.45 6.68 5.46
CA LYS A 57 12.72 5.47 4.68
C LYS A 57 11.83 4.32 5.16
N PRO A 58 10.93 3.77 4.32
CA PRO A 58 10.04 2.69 4.73
C PRO A 58 10.80 1.39 5.04
N GLN A 59 10.46 0.74 6.14
CA GLN A 59 11.06 -0.56 6.53
C GLN A 59 10.31 -1.76 5.92
N GLY A 60 9.07 -1.56 5.47
CA GLY A 60 8.20 -2.59 4.89
C GLY A 60 7.09 -2.00 4.03
N ALA A 61 6.14 -2.84 3.62
CA ALA A 61 5.12 -2.51 2.63
C ALA A 61 5.74 -1.98 1.31
N PHE A 62 4.98 -1.19 0.54
CA PHE A 62 5.39 -0.67 -0.77
C PHE A 62 4.88 0.76 -1.04
N TYR A 63 4.67 1.54 0.02
CA TYR A 63 4.19 2.92 -0.05
C TYR A 63 5.20 3.89 0.59
N PHE A 64 5.19 5.13 0.12
CA PHE A 64 5.92 6.25 0.73
C PHE A 64 4.91 7.29 1.22
N PHE A 65 5.22 7.92 2.35
CA PHE A 65 4.49 9.06 2.91
C PHE A 65 5.45 10.25 3.02
N PRO A 66 5.83 10.89 1.89
CA PRO A 66 6.60 12.12 1.95
C PRO A 66 5.71 13.27 2.42
N LYS A 67 6.29 14.20 3.17
CA LYS A 67 5.59 15.44 3.54
C LYS A 67 5.34 16.27 2.28
N SER A 68 4.14 16.83 2.16
CA SER A 68 3.80 17.74 1.07
C SER A 68 4.68 18.99 1.11
N PRO A 69 5.23 19.47 -0.02
CA PRO A 69 6.00 20.72 -0.06
C PRO A 69 5.15 21.98 0.20
N ILE A 70 3.83 21.86 0.10
CA ILE A 70 2.86 22.92 0.38
C ILE A 70 1.80 22.45 1.37
N GLN A 71 1.17 23.39 2.07
CA GLN A 71 0.16 23.10 3.09
C GLN A 71 -1.08 22.41 2.52
N ASP A 72 -1.55 22.82 1.33
CA ASP A 72 -2.64 22.15 0.64
C ASP A 72 -2.09 21.05 -0.29
N GLU A 73 -1.96 19.86 0.25
CA GLU A 73 -1.52 18.66 -0.45
C GLU A 73 -2.53 18.17 -1.50
N VAL A 74 -3.81 18.54 -1.43
CA VAL A 74 -4.80 18.25 -2.47
C VAL A 74 -4.52 19.09 -3.71
N GLU A 75 -4.24 20.38 -3.50
CA GLU A 75 -3.74 21.27 -4.55
C GLU A 75 -2.45 20.71 -5.15
N PHE A 76 -1.51 20.26 -4.32
CA PHE A 76 -0.25 19.68 -4.79
C PHE A 76 -0.46 18.43 -5.66
N ALA A 77 -1.32 17.51 -5.22
CA ALA A 77 -1.64 16.28 -5.96
C ALA A 77 -2.24 16.58 -7.34
N ARG A 78 -3.11 17.60 -7.44
CA ARG A 78 -3.68 18.02 -8.73
C ARG A 78 -2.63 18.65 -9.66
N ARG A 79 -1.69 19.47 -9.16
CA ARG A 79 -0.56 19.98 -9.97
C ARG A 79 0.34 18.86 -10.48
N LEU A 80 0.58 17.83 -9.66
CA LEU A 80 1.32 16.64 -10.10
C LEU A 80 0.56 15.88 -11.19
N ALA A 81 -0.77 15.78 -11.08
CA ALA A 81 -1.61 15.12 -12.09
C ALA A 81 -1.57 15.82 -13.45
N GLU A 82 -1.51 17.16 -13.49
CA GLU A 82 -1.28 17.94 -14.72
C GLU A 82 0.05 17.55 -15.40
N ASN A 83 1.03 17.11 -14.61
CA ASN A 83 2.33 16.59 -15.06
C ASN A 83 2.35 15.06 -15.23
N LYS A 84 1.18 14.40 -15.26
CA LYS A 84 1.03 12.94 -15.40
C LYS A 84 1.62 12.13 -14.23
N VAL A 85 1.74 12.74 -13.06
CA VAL A 85 2.18 12.09 -11.82
C VAL A 85 0.98 11.97 -10.88
N LEU A 86 0.49 10.74 -10.68
CA LEU A 86 -0.66 10.49 -9.82
C LEU A 86 -0.20 10.11 -8.41
N VAL A 87 -0.68 10.85 -7.41
CA VAL A 87 -0.42 10.62 -5.99
C VAL A 87 -1.72 10.74 -5.19
N VAL A 88 -1.72 10.23 -3.96
CA VAL A 88 -2.89 10.27 -3.08
C VAL A 88 -2.65 11.28 -1.94
N PRO A 89 -3.58 12.23 -1.69
CA PRO A 89 -3.50 13.13 -0.54
C PRO A 89 -3.46 12.39 0.81
N GLY A 90 -2.60 12.85 1.72
CA GLY A 90 -2.40 12.22 3.04
C GLY A 90 -3.58 12.36 3.99
N ARG A 91 -4.35 13.46 3.93
CA ARG A 91 -5.47 13.72 4.85
C ARG A 91 -6.53 12.61 4.91
N GLY A 92 -6.70 11.85 3.83
CA GLY A 92 -7.62 10.70 3.79
C GLY A 92 -7.22 9.55 4.72
N PHE A 93 -5.98 9.56 5.22
CA PHE A 93 -5.41 8.56 6.12
C PHE A 93 -5.25 9.06 7.57
N GLY A 94 -5.79 10.24 7.90
CA GLY A 94 -5.79 10.79 9.28
C GLY A 94 -4.51 11.52 9.71
N LEU A 95 -3.78 12.08 8.74
CA LEU A 95 -2.61 12.94 8.96
C LEU A 95 -2.94 14.41 8.73
#